data_AF-Q7N2G6-F1
#
_entry.id   AF-Q7N2G6-F1
#
_cell.length_a   1.000
_cell.length_b   1.000
_cell.length_c   1.000
_cell.angle_alpha   90.00
_cell.angle_beta   90.00
_cell.angle_gamma   90.00
#
_symmetry.space_group_name_H-M   'P 1'
#
loop_
_entity.id
_entity.type
_entity.pdbx_description
1 polymer ?
#
loop_
_entity_poly.entity_id
_entity_poly.type
_entity_poly.pdbx_seq_one_letter_code
_entity_poly.pdbx_strand_id
1 'polypeptide(L)'
;MQKIRLWIISNYNYPVIVNNESLVVDIDTDKSIARFTVWDDLSCMLEILDVDTEKYIINERRELASDNEVIEAFKEFHSLLN
;
A
#
# COMPACT_ATOMS: atom_id res chain seq x y z
N MET A 1 2.25 7.68 -11.03
CA MET A 1 1.80 6.29 -10.77
C MET A 1 2.55 5.17 -11.51
N GLN A 2 2.89 5.26 -12.81
CA GLN A 2 3.57 4.14 -13.52
C GLN A 2 4.88 3.70 -12.86
N LYS A 3 5.69 4.64 -12.37
CA LYS A 3 6.93 4.36 -11.63
C LYS A 3 6.68 3.56 -10.35
N ILE A 4 5.71 3.99 -9.53
CA ILE A 4 5.30 3.30 -8.29
C ILE A 4 4.87 1.87 -8.61
N ARG A 5 4.00 1.69 -9.62
CA ARG A 5 3.55 0.36 -10.08
C ARG A 5 4.73 -0.54 -10.45
N LEU A 6 5.61 -0.06 -11.34
CA LEU A 6 6.76 -0.84 -11.82
C LEU A 6 7.70 -1.20 -10.68
N TRP A 7 7.89 -0.29 -9.73
CA TRP A 7 8.71 -0.56 -8.56
C TRP A 7 8.10 -1.66 -7.69
N ILE A 8 6.80 -1.60 -7.35
CA ILE A 8 6.13 -2.60 -6.52
C ILE A 8 6.24 -3.99 -7.16
N ILE A 9 5.86 -4.15 -8.43
CA ILE A 9 5.89 -5.46 -9.11
C ILE A 9 7.30 -6.02 -9.34
N SER A 10 8.33 -5.16 -9.31
CA SER A 10 9.73 -5.60 -9.45
C SER A 10 10.35 -6.04 -8.13
N ASN A 11 9.79 -5.62 -6.99
CA ASN A 11 10.32 -5.92 -5.66
C ASN A 11 9.45 -6.91 -4.88
N TYR A 12 8.17 -7.01 -5.20
CA TYR A 12 7.20 -7.85 -4.51
C TYR A 12 6.30 -8.59 -5.49
N ASN A 13 5.87 -9.79 -5.09
CA ASN A 13 4.94 -10.61 -5.88
C ASN A 13 3.49 -10.35 -5.46
N TYR A 14 3.06 -9.09 -5.42
CA TYR A 14 1.69 -8.70 -5.10
C TYR A 14 0.87 -8.39 -6.34
N PRO A 15 -0.43 -8.72 -6.36
CA PRO A 15 -1.33 -8.23 -7.39
C PRO A 15 -1.45 -6.71 -7.27
N VAL A 16 -1.14 -5.99 -8.35
CA VAL A 16 -1.28 -4.53 -8.43
C VAL A 16 -2.38 -4.20 -9.43
N ILE A 17 -3.49 -3.70 -8.92
CA ILE A 17 -4.63 -3.24 -9.73
C ILE A 17 -4.42 -1.77 -10.04
N VAL A 18 -4.61 -1.39 -11.30
CA VAL A 18 -4.48 -0.01 -11.77
C VAL A 18 -5.80 0.39 -12.39
N ASN A 19 -6.41 1.42 -11.82
CA ASN A 19 -7.60 2.09 -12.34
C ASN A 19 -7.19 3.43 -12.98
N ASN A 20 -8.16 4.19 -13.51
CA ASN A 20 -7.88 5.47 -14.16
C ASN A 20 -7.16 6.48 -13.25
N GLU A 21 -7.52 6.51 -11.96
CA GLU A 21 -7.05 7.52 -11.00
C GLU A 21 -6.40 6.89 -9.75
N SER A 22 -6.23 5.57 -9.72
CA SER A 22 -5.65 4.91 -8.55
C SER A 22 -4.87 3.64 -8.86
N LEU A 23 -3.97 3.32 -7.95
CA LEU A 23 -3.26 2.06 -7.85
C LEU A 23 -3.61 1.42 -6.51
N VAL A 24 -3.97 0.14 -6.53
CA VAL A 24 -4.34 -0.62 -5.34
C VAL A 24 -3.50 -1.88 -5.26
N VAL A 25 -2.96 -2.15 -4.07
CA VAL A 25 -2.29 -3.40 -3.71
C VAL A 25 -3.04 -4.01 -2.55
N ASP A 26 -3.65 -5.17 -2.80
CA ASP A 26 -4.29 -5.97 -1.77
C ASP A 26 -3.32 -7.08 -1.33
N ILE A 27 -3.14 -7.21 -0.02
CA ILE A 27 -2.29 -8.23 0.60
C ILE A 27 -3.12 -8.93 1.66
N ASP A 28 -3.21 -10.25 1.52
CA ASP A 28 -3.90 -11.14 2.45
C ASP A 28 -2.88 -12.15 2.97
N THR A 29 -2.73 -12.21 4.29
CA THR A 29 -1.87 -13.17 4.99
C THR A 29 -2.70 -13.88 6.06
N ASP A 30 -2.17 -14.97 6.62
CA ASP A 30 -2.84 -15.69 7.71
C ASP A 30 -3.15 -14.81 8.94
N LYS A 31 -2.49 -13.65 9.08
CA LYS A 31 -2.60 -12.76 10.24
C LYS A 31 -3.20 -11.40 9.92
N SER A 32 -3.21 -10.99 8.66
CA SER A 32 -3.54 -9.62 8.30
C SER A 32 -4.25 -9.50 6.97
N ILE A 33 -5.25 -8.63 6.95
CA ILE A 33 -5.87 -8.13 5.73
C ILE A 33 -5.36 -6.70 5.53
N ALA A 34 -4.70 -6.46 4.41
CA ALA A 34 -4.01 -5.20 4.16
C ALA A 34 -4.27 -4.64 2.77
N ARG A 35 -4.33 -3.32 2.69
CA ARG A 35 -4.52 -2.57 1.45
C ARG A 35 -3.63 -1.34 1.44
N PHE A 36 -2.95 -1.16 0.33
CA PHE A 36 -2.24 0.07 0.00
C PHE A 36 -2.88 0.69 -1.24
N THR A 37 -3.42 1.90 -1.10
CA THR A 37 -4.01 2.66 -2.20
C THR A 37 -3.18 3.91 -2.47
N VAL A 38 -2.97 4.24 -3.74
CA VAL A 38 -2.33 5.49 -4.19
C VAL A 38 -3.22 6.15 -5.23
N TRP A 39 -3.37 7.46 -5.16
CA TRP A 39 -4.08 8.26 -6.15
C TRP A 39 -3.12 9.04 -7.07
N ASP A 40 -3.66 9.67 -8.11
CA ASP A 40 -2.91 10.45 -9.09
C ASP A 40 -2.23 11.69 -8.50
N ASP A 41 -2.81 12.26 -7.45
CA ASP A 41 -2.26 13.35 -6.62
C ASP A 41 -1.13 12.90 -5.67
N LEU A 42 -0.70 11.64 -5.75
CA LEU A 42 0.30 10.99 -4.91
C LEU A 42 -0.09 10.83 -3.43
N SER A 43 -1.33 11.19 -3.06
CA SER A 43 -1.85 10.78 -1.76
C SER A 43 -1.99 9.25 -1.71
N CYS A 44 -1.86 8.69 -0.52
CA CYS A 44 -2.00 7.26 -0.31
C CYS A 44 -2.76 6.92 0.98
N MET A 45 -3.31 5.71 1.01
CA MET A 45 -3.99 5.12 2.16
C MET A 45 -3.27 3.82 2.52
N LEU A 46 -2.89 3.70 3.79
CA LEU A 46 -2.23 2.53 4.38
C LEU A 46 -3.21 1.89 5.36
N GLU A 47 -3.66 0.67 5.05
CA GLU A 47 -4.63 -0.06 5.86
C GLU A 47 -4.09 -1.46 6.16
N ILE A 48 -3.94 -1.81 7.43
CA ILE A 48 -3.62 -3.17 7.88
C ILE A 48 -4.51 -3.49 9.07
N LEU A 49 -5.33 -4.52 8.93
CA LEU A 49 -6.17 -5.10 9.96
C LEU A 49 -5.55 -6.41 10.44
N ASP A 50 -5.33 -6.54 11.75
CA ASP A 50 -4.95 -7.80 12.37
C ASP A 50 -6.21 -8.68 12.52
N VAL A 51 -6.18 -9.88 11.94
CA VAL A 51 -7.35 -10.77 11.86
C VAL A 51 -7.74 -11.34 13.23
N ASP A 52 -6.77 -11.62 14.09
CA ASP A 52 -7.01 -12.25 15.39
C ASP A 52 -7.66 -11.26 16.38
N THR A 53 -7.24 -10.00 16.32
CA THR A 53 -7.68 -8.95 17.25
C THR A 53 -8.76 -8.04 16.68
N GLU A 54 -9.01 -8.12 15.37
CA GLU A 54 -9.90 -7.23 14.61
C GLU A 54 -9.55 -5.74 14.76
N LYS A 55 -8.29 -5.43 15.08
CA LYS A 55 -7.81 -4.05 15.26
C LYS A 55 -6.89 -3.64 14.12
N TYR A 56 -6.94 -2.36 13.79
CA TYR A 56 -6.00 -1.78 12.85
C TYR A 56 -4.60 -1.70 13.45
N ILE A 57 -3.62 -2.25 12.74
CA ILE A 57 -2.20 -1.98 12.94
C ILE A 57 -1.88 -0.59 12.37
N ILE A 58 -2.44 -0.26 11.19
CA ILE A 58 -2.40 1.07 10.59
C ILE A 58 -3.70 1.33 9.81
N ASN A 59 -4.15 2.58 9.84
CA ASN A 59 -5.29 3.09 9.09
C ASN A 59 -5.07 4.60 8.90
N GLU A 60 -4.25 4.96 7.91
CA GLU A 60 -3.71 6.31 7.76
C GLU A 60 -3.76 6.77 6.29
N ARG A 61 -4.21 8.01 6.08
CA ARG A 61 -4.06 8.73 4.80
C ARG A 61 -2.87 9.68 4.88
N ARG A 62 -2.02 9.67 3.85
CA ARG A 62 -0.89 10.59 3.70
C ARG A 62 -1.02 11.39 2.41
N GLU A 63 -0.68 12.66 2.46
CA GLU A 63 -0.48 13.50 1.29
C GLU A 63 1.02 13.65 1.04
N LEU A 64 1.49 13.18 -0.11
CA LEU A 64 2.90 13.07 -0.45
C LEU A 64 3.19 13.86 -1.72
N ALA A 65 4.43 14.33 -1.87
CA ALA A 65 4.82 15.22 -2.94
C ALA A 65 5.63 14.53 -4.05
N SER A 66 6.02 13.26 -3.88
CA SER A 66 6.82 12.56 -4.88
C SER A 66 6.59 11.05 -4.93
N ASP A 67 6.84 10.45 -6.11
CA ASP A 67 6.84 8.98 -6.28
C ASP A 67 7.78 8.27 -5.28
N ASN A 68 8.90 8.91 -4.90
CA ASN A 68 9.84 8.32 -3.94
C ASN A 68 9.25 8.27 -2.52
N GLU A 69 8.56 9.31 -2.10
CA GLU A 69 7.86 9.33 -0.81
C GLU A 69 6.77 8.26 -0.75
N VAL A 70 6.02 8.05 -1.84
CA VAL A 70 5.03 6.96 -1.92
C VAL A 70 5.70 5.58 -1.81
N ILE A 71 6.87 5.40 -2.45
CA ILE A 71 7.64 4.16 -2.34
C ILE A 71 8.14 3.93 -0.91
N GLU A 72 8.63 4.97 -0.21
CA GLU A 72 9.02 4.84 1.19
C GLU A 72 7.81 4.52 2.09
N ALA A 73 6.65 5.15 1.84
CA ALA A 73 5.41 4.82 2.56
C ALA A 73 4.99 3.36 2.32
N PHE A 74 5.16 2.83 1.10
CA PHE A 74 4.90 1.42 0.82
C PHE A 74 5.87 0.49 1.57
N LYS A 75 7.15 0.85 1.67
CA LYS A 75 8.14 0.06 2.43
C LYS A 75 7.80 0.03 3.92
N GLU A 76 7.41 1.17 4.49
CA GLU A 76 6.97 1.26 5.88
C GLU A 76 5.72 0.39 6.09
N PHE A 77 4.68 0.58 5.27
CA PHE A 77 3.49 -0.25 5.25
C PHE A 77 3.83 -1.74 5.20
N HIS A 78 4.69 -2.15 4.27
CA HIS A 78 5.09 -3.53 4.10
C HIS A 78 5.87 -4.08 5.30
N SER A 79 6.68 -3.25 5.96
CA SER A 79 7.44 -3.67 7.14
C SER A 79 6.55 -4.03 8.34
N LEU A 80 5.29 -3.59 8.33
CA LEU A 80 4.30 -3.89 9.37
C LEU A 80 3.57 -5.23 9.15
N LEU A 81 3.76 -5.89 8.00
CA LEU A 81 3.01 -7.10 7.61
C LEU A 81 3.55 -8.43 8.16
N ASN A 82 4.62 -8.41 8.98
CA ASN A 82 5.22 -9.53 9.73
C ASN A 82 5.22 -10.92 9.04
#